data_AF-A0A9L0SMC2-F1
#
_entry.id   AF-A0A9L0SMC2-F1
#
_cell.length_a   1.000
_cell.length_b   1.000
_cell.length_c   1.000
_cell.angle_alpha   90.00
_cell.angle_beta   90.00
_cell.angle_gamma   90.00
#
_symmetry.space_group_name_H-M   'P 1'
#
loop_
_entity.id
_entity.type
_entity.pdbx_description
1 polymer ?
#
loop_
_entity_poly.entity_id
_entity_poly.type
_entity_poly.pdbx_seq_one_letter_code
_entity_poly.pdbx_strand_id
1 'polypeptide(L)'
;MSDLIRKSNIKIIDIPEGEEMEEGAERLFKEVIAENFPNLGRVLDMQVHEANRTPNYTTAKRPSLRHIILKLSKFNDRGKISRAAREKKISYEETSIRLLADFSAETLQDRRGWNDIFKILKDKNYYTRILYLVKLSFRYDGEIKAFPDRQKLRRFVTTGPALQNIMKGALLPETKRQRFTEL
;
A
#
# COMPACT_ATOMS: atom_id res chain seq x y z
N MET A 1 1.97 -9.01 15.09
CA MET A 1 0.52 -8.88 14.84
C MET A 1 0.24 -9.16 13.38
N SER A 2 -0.77 -9.99 13.10
CA SER A 2 -1.16 -10.38 11.74
C SER A 2 -1.93 -9.27 11.01
N ASP A 3 -1.88 -9.27 9.69
CA ASP A 3 -2.57 -8.28 8.86
C ASP A 3 -4.11 -8.36 8.97
N LEU A 4 -4.66 -9.51 9.38
CA LEU A 4 -6.10 -9.65 9.63
C LEU A 4 -6.58 -8.68 10.72
N ILE A 5 -5.75 -8.44 11.74
CA ILE A 5 -6.04 -7.50 12.82
C ILE A 5 -5.88 -6.05 12.33
N ARG A 6 -4.92 -5.81 11.44
CA ARG A 6 -4.64 -4.50 10.83
C ARG A 6 -5.58 -4.15 9.66
N LYS A 7 -6.55 -5.01 9.34
CA LYS A 7 -7.40 -4.83 8.15
C LYS A 7 -8.23 -3.56 8.17
N SER A 8 -8.53 -2.98 9.31
CA SER A 8 -9.24 -1.70 9.40
C SER A 8 -8.32 -0.53 9.78
N ASN A 9 -7.00 -0.75 9.82
CA ASN A 9 -6.04 0.26 10.23
C ASN A 9 -5.65 1.17 9.05
N ILE A 10 -5.55 2.47 9.35
CA ILE A 10 -4.97 3.51 8.51
C ILE A 10 -3.75 4.06 9.24
N LYS A 11 -2.66 4.24 8.51
CA LYS A 11 -1.45 4.88 8.98
C LYS A 11 -1.38 6.28 8.39
N ILE A 12 -1.35 7.29 9.26
CA ILE A 12 -1.16 8.69 8.89
C ILE A 12 0.29 9.06 9.18
N ILE A 13 0.95 9.70 8.21
CA ILE A 13 2.34 10.17 8.35
C ILE A 13 2.46 11.63 7.93
N ASP A 14 3.52 12.26 8.41
CA ASP A 14 3.87 13.67 8.21
C ASP A 14 2.94 14.66 8.92
N ILE A 15 2.28 14.20 9.99
CA ILE A 15 1.58 15.09 10.92
C ILE A 15 2.60 15.62 11.95
N PRO A 16 2.68 16.94 12.21
CA PRO A 16 3.51 17.51 13.26
C PRO A 16 3.24 16.87 14.64
N GLU A 17 4.25 16.83 15.51
CA GLU A 17 4.06 16.28 16.86
C GLU A 17 3.24 17.26 17.71
N GLY A 18 2.21 16.75 18.37
CA GLY A 18 1.36 17.57 19.23
C GLY A 18 0.07 18.05 18.57
N GLU A 19 -0.16 17.85 17.27
CA GLU A 19 -1.44 18.19 16.62
C GLU A 19 -2.62 17.39 17.19
N GLU A 20 -2.35 16.27 17.86
CA GLU A 20 -3.38 15.42 18.46
C GLU A 20 -3.77 15.83 19.90
N MET A 21 -3.57 17.10 20.31
CA MET A 21 -3.90 17.60 21.67
C MET A 21 -5.39 17.42 22.02
N GLU A 22 -5.75 17.72 23.29
CA GLU A 22 -7.04 17.74 24.02
C GLU A 22 -8.20 16.81 23.55
N GLU A 23 -8.50 16.76 22.26
CA GLU A 23 -9.56 15.96 21.62
C GLU A 23 -9.03 14.71 20.87
N GLY A 24 -7.71 14.54 20.78
CA GLY A 24 -7.05 13.31 20.33
C GLY A 24 -6.99 13.10 18.80
N ALA A 25 -6.33 12.01 18.40
CA ALA A 25 -6.08 11.69 16.98
C ALA A 25 -7.35 11.36 16.17
N GLU A 26 -8.48 11.10 16.83
CA GLU A 26 -9.77 10.89 16.16
C GLU A 26 -10.32 12.19 15.56
N ARG A 27 -10.25 13.31 16.30
CA ARG A 27 -10.69 14.61 15.81
C ARG A 27 -9.89 15.03 14.58
N LEU A 28 -8.56 14.97 14.68
CA LEU A 28 -7.65 15.28 13.58
C LEU A 28 -8.04 14.50 12.32
N PHE A 29 -8.33 13.20 12.47
CA PHE A 29 -8.77 12.39 11.34
C PHE A 29 -10.10 12.88 10.74
N LYS A 30 -11.09 13.27 11.56
CA LYS A 30 -12.36 13.82 11.07
C LYS A 30 -12.15 15.12 10.30
N GLU A 31 -11.26 16.00 10.76
CA GLU A 31 -10.91 17.25 10.08
C GLU A 31 -10.25 16.98 8.73
N VAL A 32 -9.24 16.08 8.69
CA VAL A 32 -8.60 15.64 7.44
C VAL A 32 -9.64 15.11 6.44
N ILE A 33 -10.59 14.29 6.90
CA ILE A 33 -11.64 13.75 6.03
C ILE A 33 -12.60 14.85 5.57
N ALA A 34 -12.98 15.79 6.43
CA ALA A 34 -13.90 16.87 6.06
C ALA A 34 -13.28 17.82 5.03
N GLU A 35 -12.01 18.23 5.24
CA GLU A 35 -11.27 19.13 4.35
C GLU A 35 -11.01 18.46 2.99
N ASN A 36 -10.56 17.21 3.00
CA ASN A 36 -10.11 16.55 1.77
C ASN A 36 -11.21 15.74 1.08
N PHE A 37 -12.17 15.19 1.82
CA PHE A 37 -13.16 14.26 1.28
C PHE A 37 -14.57 14.59 1.80
N PRO A 38 -15.13 15.77 1.51
CA PRO A 38 -16.42 16.22 2.06
C PRO A 38 -17.57 15.26 1.72
N ASN A 39 -17.51 14.62 0.55
CA ASN A 39 -18.49 13.61 0.14
C ASN A 39 -18.35 12.30 0.94
N LEU A 40 -17.15 11.94 1.41
CA LEU A 40 -16.98 10.83 2.35
C LEU A 40 -17.53 11.23 3.72
N GLY A 41 -17.21 12.41 4.22
CA GLY A 41 -17.65 12.88 5.54
C GLY A 41 -19.17 12.87 5.73
N ARG A 42 -19.94 13.18 4.68
CA ARG A 42 -21.42 13.12 4.71
C ARG A 42 -21.99 11.70 4.59
N VAL A 43 -21.25 10.78 3.97
CA VAL A 43 -21.68 9.41 3.67
C VAL A 43 -21.30 8.42 4.78
N LEU A 44 -20.41 8.81 5.68
CA LEU A 44 -19.76 7.90 6.61
C LEU A 44 -20.11 8.25 8.05
N ASP A 45 -20.86 7.35 8.69
CA ASP A 45 -20.95 7.18 10.14
C ASP A 45 -19.64 6.62 10.72
N MET A 46 -18.49 7.09 10.21
CA MET A 46 -17.19 6.48 10.48
C MET A 46 -16.85 6.61 11.96
N GLN A 47 -17.06 5.51 12.68
CA GLN A 47 -16.59 5.34 14.03
C GLN A 47 -15.11 4.91 14.00
N VAL A 48 -14.30 5.68 14.71
CA VAL A 48 -12.92 5.32 15.01
C VAL A 48 -12.94 4.51 16.32
N HIS A 49 -12.34 3.34 16.30
CA HIS A 49 -12.25 2.50 17.49
C HIS A 49 -11.05 2.90 18.35
N GLU A 50 -9.94 3.28 17.71
CA GLU A 50 -8.70 3.67 18.35
C GLU A 50 -7.91 4.58 17.41
N ALA A 51 -7.28 5.63 17.92
CA ALA A 51 -6.35 6.44 17.16
C ALA A 51 -5.20 6.88 18.08
N ASN A 52 -3.99 6.38 17.78
CA ASN A 52 -2.84 6.57 18.66
C ASN A 52 -1.55 6.83 17.87
N ARG A 53 -0.71 7.73 18.40
CA ARG A 53 0.67 7.91 17.95
C ARG A 53 1.51 6.69 18.30
N THR A 54 2.27 6.20 17.32
CA THR A 54 3.14 5.03 17.48
C THR A 54 4.58 5.36 17.09
N PRO A 55 5.57 5.05 17.95
CA PRO A 55 5.45 4.54 19.33
C PRO A 55 4.88 5.58 20.31
N ASN A 56 4.31 5.15 21.44
CA ASN A 56 3.65 6.01 22.41
C ASN A 56 4.62 6.94 23.20
N TYR A 57 5.93 6.70 23.12
CA TYR A 57 6.96 7.55 23.70
C TYR A 57 7.89 8.14 22.63
N THR A 58 8.38 9.35 22.88
CA THR A 58 9.36 10.03 22.02
C THR A 58 10.77 9.72 22.53
N THR A 59 11.73 9.48 21.62
CA THR A 59 13.15 9.30 21.98
C THR A 59 14.00 10.29 21.22
N ALA A 60 14.98 10.92 21.88
CA ALA A 60 15.91 11.85 21.25
C ALA A 60 16.69 11.25 20.06
N LYS A 61 16.77 9.92 19.97
CA LYS A 61 17.45 9.18 18.89
C LYS A 61 16.65 9.13 17.56
N ARG A 62 15.40 9.57 17.53
CA ARG A 62 14.54 9.54 16.33
C ARG A 62 13.89 10.91 16.10
N PRO A 63 14.56 11.82 15.37
CA PRO A 63 14.01 13.15 15.08
C PRO A 63 12.88 13.13 14.04
N SER A 64 12.53 11.98 13.46
CA SER A 64 11.41 11.84 12.53
C SER A 64 10.07 11.94 13.25
N LEU A 65 9.11 12.67 12.65
CA LEU A 65 7.71 12.66 13.08
C LEU A 65 7.22 11.21 13.19
N ARG A 66 6.56 10.90 14.32
CA ARG A 66 5.90 9.62 14.52
C ARG A 66 4.73 9.48 13.54
N HIS A 67 4.17 8.28 13.52
CA HIS A 67 2.98 8.02 12.71
C HIS A 67 1.80 7.79 13.63
N ILE A 68 0.61 8.15 13.16
CA ILE A 68 -0.64 7.82 13.83
C ILE A 68 -1.15 6.53 13.22
N ILE A 69 -1.53 5.57 14.07
CA ILE A 69 -2.29 4.40 13.66
C ILE A 69 -3.73 4.63 14.10
N LEU A 70 -4.64 4.59 13.14
CA LEU A 70 -6.06 4.75 13.34
C LEU A 70 -6.78 3.47 12.94
N LYS A 71 -7.55 2.88 13.86
CA LYS A 71 -8.33 1.68 13.64
C LYS A 71 -9.80 2.05 13.45
N LEU A 72 -10.30 1.82 12.24
CA LEU A 72 -11.72 2.03 11.92
C LEU A 72 -12.57 0.87 12.42
N SER A 73 -13.82 1.15 12.78
CA SER A 73 -14.79 0.12 13.16
C SER A 73 -15.16 -0.80 11.99
N LYS A 74 -15.22 -0.27 10.76
CA LYS A 74 -15.56 -1.03 9.54
C LYS A 74 -14.35 -1.16 8.62
N PHE A 75 -14.00 -2.38 8.21
CA PHE A 75 -12.85 -2.60 7.31
C PHE A 75 -13.08 -2.06 5.89
N ASN A 76 -14.33 -1.98 5.44
CA ASN A 76 -14.67 -1.50 4.10
C ASN A 76 -14.37 0.00 3.93
N ASP A 77 -14.53 0.75 5.03
CA ASP A 77 -14.31 2.18 5.10
C ASP A 77 -12.83 2.54 4.89
N ARG A 78 -11.92 1.73 5.43
CA ARG A 78 -10.48 1.82 5.12
C ARG A 78 -10.21 1.74 3.62
N GLY A 79 -10.94 0.88 2.90
CA GLY A 79 -10.82 0.72 1.45
C GLY A 79 -11.27 1.95 0.65
N LYS A 80 -12.36 2.60 1.08
CA LYS A 80 -12.87 3.84 0.45
C LYS A 80 -11.88 4.99 0.62
N ILE A 81 -11.37 5.21 1.83
CA ILE A 81 -10.39 6.26 2.12
C ILE A 81 -9.11 6.01 1.34
N SER A 82 -8.59 4.77 1.36
CA SER A 82 -7.37 4.43 0.62
C SER A 82 -7.50 4.62 -0.90
N ARG A 83 -8.72 4.58 -1.44
CA ARG A 83 -9.00 4.85 -2.86
C ARG A 83 -8.98 6.36 -3.12
N ALA A 84 -9.77 7.11 -2.35
CA ALA A 84 -9.84 8.56 -2.49
C ALA A 84 -8.47 9.23 -2.27
N ALA A 85 -7.69 8.73 -1.31
CA ALA A 85 -6.32 9.18 -1.02
C ALA A 85 -5.32 9.00 -2.17
N ARG A 86 -5.60 8.15 -3.17
CA ARG A 86 -4.73 7.96 -4.34
C ARG A 86 -5.06 8.92 -5.48
N GLU A 87 -6.25 9.50 -5.48
CA GLU A 87 -6.76 10.32 -6.58
C GLU A 87 -6.27 11.77 -6.48
N LYS A 88 -5.90 12.22 -5.29
CA LYS A 88 -5.36 13.56 -5.06
C LYS A 88 -4.38 13.61 -3.89
N LYS A 89 -3.65 14.73 -3.80
CA LYS A 89 -2.84 15.07 -2.62
C LYS A 89 -3.76 15.43 -1.45
N ILE A 90 -3.29 15.15 -0.24
CA ILE A 90 -4.02 15.37 1.00
C ILE A 90 -3.23 16.39 1.82
N SER A 91 -3.92 17.39 2.35
CA SER A 91 -3.38 18.41 3.24
C SER A 91 -4.04 18.36 4.61
N TYR A 92 -3.35 18.90 5.61
CA TYR A 92 -3.88 19.30 6.91
C TYR A 92 -3.12 20.55 7.32
N GLU A 93 -3.82 21.65 7.61
CA GLU A 93 -3.21 22.93 7.99
C GLU A 93 -2.02 23.33 7.10
N GLU A 94 -2.24 23.32 5.78
CA GLU A 94 -1.23 23.62 4.74
C GLU A 94 -0.06 22.61 4.64
N THR A 95 0.00 21.61 5.52
CA THR A 95 1.00 20.54 5.49
C THR A 95 0.52 19.37 4.64
N SER A 96 1.37 18.90 3.72
CA SER A 96 1.06 17.70 2.94
C SER A 96 1.21 16.45 3.80
N ILE A 97 0.15 15.64 3.86
CA ILE A 97 0.13 14.40 4.65
C ILE A 97 -0.10 13.19 3.76
N ARG A 98 0.15 11.98 4.29
CA ARG A 98 -0.12 10.73 3.56
C ARG A 98 -0.94 9.76 4.41
N LEU A 99 -2.05 9.30 3.83
CA LEU A 99 -2.86 8.21 4.36
C LEU A 99 -2.47 6.90 3.68
N LEU A 100 -2.00 5.93 4.48
CA LEU A 100 -1.50 4.65 4.03
C LEU A 100 -2.26 3.50 4.70
N ALA A 101 -2.27 2.33 4.06
CA ALA A 101 -2.72 1.12 4.72
C ALA A 101 -1.62 0.60 5.67
N ASP A 102 -2.01 0.20 6.87
CA ASP A 102 -1.10 -0.42 7.84
C ASP A 102 -0.94 -1.91 7.54
N PHE A 103 0.31 -2.33 7.37
CA PHE A 103 0.69 -3.68 7.02
C PHE A 103 1.83 -4.17 7.92
N SER A 104 1.88 -5.47 8.13
CA SER A 104 3.02 -6.14 8.76
C SER A 104 4.31 -5.93 7.98
N ALA A 105 5.46 -6.07 8.67
CA ALA A 105 6.76 -5.93 8.04
C ALA A 105 6.98 -6.95 6.91
N GLU A 106 6.45 -8.17 7.08
CA GLU A 106 6.47 -9.26 6.10
C GLU A 106 5.67 -8.87 4.84
N THR A 107 4.41 -8.45 4.98
CA THR A 107 3.59 -7.96 3.86
C THR A 107 4.21 -6.75 3.16
N LEU A 108 4.86 -5.85 3.89
CA LEU A 108 5.59 -4.73 3.30
C LEU A 108 6.82 -5.20 2.51
N GLN A 109 7.52 -6.22 2.99
CA GLN A 109 8.66 -6.83 2.30
C GLN A 109 8.22 -7.53 1.01
N ASP A 110 7.15 -8.33 1.06
CA ASP A 110 6.62 -8.99 -0.13
C ASP A 110 6.11 -7.98 -1.16
N ARG A 111 5.48 -6.88 -0.71
CA ARG A 111 5.08 -5.77 -1.57
C ARG A 111 6.27 -5.13 -2.28
N ARG A 112 7.41 -4.96 -1.60
CA ARG A 112 8.64 -4.49 -2.26
C ARG A 112 9.07 -5.45 -3.38
N GLY A 113 8.93 -6.75 -3.16
CA GLY A 113 9.20 -7.78 -4.17
C GLY A 113 8.32 -7.68 -5.44
N TRP A 114 7.17 -6.99 -5.37
CA TRP A 114 6.31 -6.74 -6.52
C TRP A 114 6.62 -5.44 -7.27
N ASN A 115 7.40 -4.51 -6.69
CA ASN A 115 7.57 -3.17 -7.25
C ASN A 115 8.12 -3.18 -8.68
N ASP A 116 9.17 -3.96 -8.93
CA ASP A 116 9.79 -4.04 -10.25
C ASP A 116 8.84 -4.62 -11.30
N ILE A 117 8.12 -5.68 -10.93
CA ILE A 117 7.13 -6.35 -11.78
C ILE A 117 5.95 -5.41 -12.06
N PHE A 118 5.48 -4.69 -11.03
CA PHE A 118 4.40 -3.74 -11.13
C PHE A 118 4.76 -2.61 -12.10
N LYS A 119 5.99 -2.07 -12.02
CA LYS A 119 6.50 -1.04 -12.92
C LYS A 119 6.48 -1.52 -14.37
N ILE A 120 7.07 -2.68 -14.65
CA ILE A 120 7.11 -3.27 -16.00
C ILE A 120 5.70 -3.48 -16.57
N LEU A 121 4.79 -4.06 -15.78
CA LEU A 121 3.42 -4.31 -16.22
C LEU A 121 2.64 -3.01 -16.47
N LYS A 122 2.90 -1.97 -15.67
CA LYS A 122 2.30 -0.65 -15.84
C LYS A 122 2.79 0.01 -17.12
N ASP A 123 4.09 -0.06 -17.41
CA ASP A 123 4.69 0.48 -18.63
C ASP A 123 4.16 -0.21 -19.91
N LYS A 124 3.68 -1.45 -19.77
CA LYS A 124 3.05 -2.23 -20.85
C LYS A 124 1.51 -2.16 -20.86
N ASN A 125 0.90 -1.28 -20.06
CA ASN A 125 -0.55 -1.03 -20.03
C ASN A 125 -1.45 -2.24 -19.63
N TYR A 126 -0.94 -3.18 -18.81
CA TYR A 126 -1.72 -4.37 -18.39
C TYR A 126 -2.78 -4.13 -17.29
N TYR A 127 -3.17 -2.88 -17.02
CA TYR A 127 -4.13 -2.52 -15.96
C TYR A 127 -3.86 -3.22 -14.62
N THR A 128 -2.65 -3.05 -14.10
CA THR A 128 -2.14 -3.75 -12.91
C THR A 128 -2.69 -3.16 -11.60
N ARG A 129 -3.08 -4.04 -10.67
CA ARG A 129 -3.48 -3.68 -9.30
C ARG A 129 -2.83 -4.61 -8.28
N ILE A 130 -2.16 -4.04 -7.28
CA ILE A 130 -1.75 -4.75 -6.07
C ILE A 130 -2.92 -4.71 -5.08
N LEU A 131 -3.52 -5.87 -4.84
CA LEU A 131 -4.64 -6.03 -3.92
C LEU A 131 -4.16 -6.06 -2.45
N TYR A 132 -5.13 -6.07 -1.53
CA TYR A 132 -4.87 -6.22 -0.09
C TYR A 132 -4.28 -7.61 0.19
N LEU A 133 -3.28 -7.71 1.09
CA LEU A 133 -2.47 -8.91 1.36
C LEU A 133 -1.63 -9.43 0.17
N VAL A 134 -1.07 -8.53 -0.63
CA VAL A 134 0.05 -8.86 -1.55
C VAL A 134 -0.33 -9.65 -2.82
N LYS A 135 -1.61 -9.70 -3.21
CA LYS A 135 -1.97 -10.31 -4.50
C LYS A 135 -1.74 -9.34 -5.65
N LEU A 136 -0.83 -9.64 -6.56
CA LEU A 136 -0.67 -8.91 -7.82
C LEU A 136 -1.77 -9.37 -8.79
N SER A 137 -2.50 -8.43 -9.38
CA SER A 137 -3.46 -8.73 -10.44
C SER A 137 -3.22 -7.85 -11.65
N PHE A 138 -3.42 -8.39 -12.84
CA PHE A 138 -3.36 -7.66 -14.10
C PHE A 138 -4.28 -8.30 -15.12
N ARG A 139 -4.71 -7.50 -16.10
CA ARG A 139 -5.50 -8.00 -17.23
C ARG A 139 -4.56 -8.70 -18.20
N TYR A 140 -4.84 -9.93 -18.60
CA TYR A 140 -4.13 -10.65 -19.64
C TYR A 140 -5.13 -11.45 -20.45
N ASP A 141 -5.09 -11.28 -21.78
CA ASP A 141 -5.97 -11.97 -22.71
C ASP A 141 -7.47 -11.80 -22.36
N GLY A 142 -7.88 -10.56 -22.09
CA GLY A 142 -9.27 -10.22 -21.71
C GLY A 142 -9.64 -10.52 -20.25
N GLU A 143 -8.90 -11.37 -19.54
CA GLU A 143 -9.22 -11.80 -18.18
C GLU A 143 -8.35 -11.14 -17.10
N ILE A 144 -8.90 -10.94 -15.89
CA ILE A 144 -8.11 -10.51 -14.73
C ILE A 144 -7.48 -11.74 -14.08
N LYS A 145 -6.15 -11.86 -14.16
CA LYS A 145 -5.39 -12.89 -13.45
C LYS A 145 -4.87 -12.32 -12.14
N ALA A 146 -4.91 -13.11 -11.06
CA ALA A 146 -4.43 -12.69 -9.74
C ALA A 146 -3.48 -13.73 -9.15
N PHE A 147 -2.35 -13.25 -8.62
CA PHE A 147 -1.23 -14.07 -8.13
C PHE A 147 -0.92 -13.69 -6.69
N PRO A 148 -1.02 -14.62 -5.73
CA PRO A 148 -0.74 -14.34 -4.33
C PRO A 148 0.76 -14.28 -4.01
N ASP A 149 1.61 -14.88 -4.85
CA ASP A 149 3.05 -14.95 -4.65
C ASP A 149 3.81 -14.95 -5.99
N ARG A 150 5.10 -14.60 -5.94
CA ARG A 150 5.96 -14.52 -7.14
C ARG A 150 6.20 -15.88 -7.79
N GLN A 151 6.13 -16.98 -7.04
CA GLN A 151 6.39 -18.32 -7.58
C GLN A 151 5.27 -18.76 -8.51
N LYS A 152 4.01 -18.53 -8.14
CA LYS A 152 2.84 -18.78 -8.98
C LYS A 152 2.84 -17.89 -10.22
N LEU A 153 3.22 -16.62 -10.09
CA LEU A 153 3.40 -15.76 -11.26
C LEU A 153 4.50 -16.33 -12.18
N ARG A 154 5.64 -16.74 -11.62
CA ARG A 154 6.73 -17.34 -12.40
C ARG A 154 6.27 -18.56 -13.18
N ARG A 155 5.51 -19.48 -12.56
CA ARG A 155 4.94 -20.66 -13.24
C ARG A 155 4.01 -20.28 -14.39
N PHE A 156 3.19 -19.24 -14.21
CA PHE A 156 2.31 -18.72 -15.26
C PHE A 156 3.09 -18.07 -16.41
N VAL A 157 4.15 -17.32 -16.10
CA VAL A 157 5.01 -16.67 -17.08
C VAL A 157 5.78 -17.70 -17.90
N THR A 158 6.24 -18.80 -17.29
CA THR A 158 6.97 -19.86 -18.01
C THR A 158 6.12 -20.59 -19.05
N THR A 159 4.80 -20.60 -18.90
CA THR A 159 3.89 -21.21 -19.87
C THR A 159 3.48 -20.26 -21.00
N GLY A 160 3.76 -18.96 -20.88
CA GLY A 160 3.32 -17.91 -21.80
C GLY A 160 4.49 -17.16 -22.46
N PRO A 161 4.84 -17.44 -23.72
CA PRO A 161 6.01 -16.85 -24.39
C PRO A 161 6.01 -15.33 -24.43
N ALA A 162 4.84 -14.71 -24.63
CA ALA A 162 4.69 -13.26 -24.67
C ALA A 162 4.99 -12.60 -23.30
N LEU A 163 4.48 -13.16 -22.20
CA LEU A 163 4.76 -12.65 -20.86
C LEU A 163 6.21 -12.90 -20.43
N GLN A 164 6.81 -14.01 -20.88
CA GLN A 164 8.18 -14.36 -20.56
C GLN A 164 9.17 -13.33 -21.08
N ASN A 165 8.97 -12.84 -22.31
CA ASN A 165 9.81 -11.79 -22.89
C ASN A 165 9.66 -10.46 -22.13
N ILE A 166 8.46 -10.14 -21.67
CA ILE A 166 8.17 -8.90 -20.94
C ILE A 166 8.75 -8.92 -19.53
N MET A 167 8.70 -10.07 -18.83
CA MET A 167 9.12 -10.18 -17.43
C MET A 167 10.53 -10.78 -17.23
N LYS A 168 11.29 -10.95 -18.32
CA LYS A 168 12.60 -11.62 -18.31
C LYS A 168 13.58 -11.01 -17.31
N GLY A 169 13.59 -9.68 -17.16
CA GLY A 169 14.48 -8.97 -16.23
C GLY A 169 14.02 -8.91 -14.76
N ALA A 170 12.74 -9.20 -14.46
CA ALA A 170 12.18 -9.06 -13.11
C ALA A 170 11.83 -10.39 -12.42
N LEU A 171 11.74 -11.49 -13.17
CA LEU A 171 11.34 -12.81 -12.64
C LEU A 171 12.36 -13.93 -12.91
N LEU A 172 13.30 -13.73 -13.82
CA LEU A 172 14.29 -14.73 -14.19
C LEU A 172 15.69 -14.14 -14.00
N PRO A 173 16.62 -14.81 -13.29
CA PRO A 173 18.02 -14.46 -13.42
C PRO A 173 18.42 -14.66 -14.88
N GLU A 174 19.19 -13.73 -15.45
CA GLU A 174 19.82 -13.95 -16.75
C GLU A 174 20.66 -15.22 -16.65
N THR A 175 20.24 -16.29 -17.33
CA THR A 175 21.11 -17.43 -17.57
C THR A 175 22.30 -16.90 -18.35
N LYS A 176 23.42 -16.66 -17.66
CA LYS A 176 24.72 -16.49 -18.31
C LYS A 176 24.89 -17.70 -19.21
N ARG A 177 24.82 -17.49 -20.52
CA ARG A 177 25.27 -18.48 -21.50
C ARG A 177 26.74 -18.73 -21.18
N GLN A 178 27.05 -19.86 -20.55
CA GLN A 178 28.39 -20.40 -20.58
C GLN A 178 28.73 -20.60 -22.06
N ARG A 179 29.55 -19.71 -22.61
CA ARG A 179 30.21 -19.96 -23.88
C ARG A 179 31.18 -21.10 -23.62
N PHE A 180 30.86 -22.30 -24.09
CA PHE A 180 31.88 -23.30 -24.34
C PHE A 180 32.74 -22.74 -25.47
N THR A 181 33.97 -22.32 -25.14
CA THR A 181 35.05 -22.20 -26.11
C THR A 181 35.68 -23.57 -26.23
N GLU A 182 35.43 -24.25 -27.33
CA GLU A 182 36.26 -25.37 -27.80
C GLU A 182 37.58 -24.80 -28.35
N LEU A 183 38.70 -25.27 -27.80
CA LEU A 183 39.98 -25.50 -28.49
C LEU A 183 40.66 -26.69 -27.81
#